data_AF-A0A5V6NLM4-F1
#
_entry.id   AF-A0A5V6NLM4-F1
#
_cell.length_a   1.000
_cell.length_b   1.000
_cell.length_c   1.000
_cell.angle_alpha   90.00
_cell.angle_beta   90.00
_cell.angle_gamma   90.00
#
_symmetry.space_group_name_H-M   'P 1'
#
loop_
_entity.id
_entity.type
_entity.pdbx_description
1 polymer ?
#
loop_
_entity_poly.entity_id
_entity_poly.type
_entity_poly.pdbx_seq_one_letter_code
_entity_poly.pdbx_strand_id
1 'polypeptide(L)'
;MNRLSKTMMALIIGGASSLTLLNQFLHEEEGDRTHAYRDAGGVWTICKGLTHVDGKPVRKGMVLTPVQCDRLDREQEQKALALIDRIVKVSLTPPQKAGIASFCA
;
A
#
# COMPACT_ATOMS: atom_id res chain seq x y z
N MET A 1 -7.48 -18.93 -9.34
CA MET A 1 -8.15 -18.25 -8.21
C MET A 1 -7.10 -18.09 -7.13
N ASN A 2 -6.38 -16.96 -7.13
CA ASN A 2 -5.30 -16.74 -6.17
C ASN A 2 -5.90 -16.67 -4.79
N ARG A 3 -5.50 -17.61 -3.92
CA ARG A 3 -5.88 -17.62 -2.52
C ARG A 3 -5.01 -16.58 -1.81
N LEU A 4 -5.60 -15.86 -0.86
CA LEU A 4 -4.84 -15.04 0.08
C LEU A 4 -3.71 -15.86 0.69
N SER A 5 -2.55 -15.22 0.92
CA SER A 5 -1.42 -15.89 1.56
C SER A 5 -1.78 -16.40 2.96
N LYS A 6 -0.99 -17.35 3.48
CA LYS A 6 -1.14 -17.82 4.87
C LYS A 6 -0.98 -16.67 5.86
N THR A 7 -0.08 -15.73 5.57
CA THR A 7 0.16 -14.54 6.40
C THR A 7 -1.06 -13.63 6.41
N MET A 8 -1.63 -13.35 5.24
CA MET A 8 -2.84 -12.56 5.10
C MET A 8 -4.02 -13.20 5.84
N MET A 9 -4.23 -14.51 5.67
CA MET A 9 -5.27 -15.23 6.39
C MET A 9 -5.08 -15.16 7.91
N ALA A 10 -3.84 -15.34 8.39
CA ALA A 10 -3.54 -15.26 9.82
C ALA A 10 -3.83 -13.86 10.39
N LEU A 11 -3.49 -12.79 9.67
CA LEU A 11 -3.80 -11.41 10.08
C LEU A 11 -5.31 -11.16 10.14
N ILE A 12 -6.07 -11.65 9.15
CA ILE A 12 -7.53 -11.52 9.13
C ILE A 12 -8.16 -12.24 10.32
N ILE A 13 -7.77 -13.50 10.56
CA ILE A 13 -8.27 -14.31 11.69
C ILE A 13 -7.87 -13.68 13.03
N GLY A 14 -6.67 -13.10 13.10
CA GLY A 14 -6.15 -12.39 14.26
C GLY A 14 -6.78 -11.01 14.51
N GLY A 15 -7.71 -10.55 13.67
CA GLY A 15 -8.38 -9.26 13.85
C GLY A 15 -7.49 -8.05 13.59
N ALA A 16 -6.51 -8.16 12.68
CA ALA A 16 -5.61 -7.07 12.35
C ALA A 16 -6.35 -5.83 11.79
N SER A 17 -5.73 -4.66 11.99
CA SER A 17 -6.26 -3.38 11.49
C SER A 17 -6.27 -3.32 9.95
N SER A 18 -7.10 -2.45 9.38
CA SER A 18 -7.13 -2.23 7.93
C SER A 18 -5.80 -1.74 7.38
N LEU A 19 -5.03 -0.97 8.16
CA LEU A 19 -3.70 -0.51 7.77
C LEU A 19 -2.70 -1.67 7.69
N THR A 20 -2.69 -2.56 8.69
CA THR A 20 -1.82 -3.74 8.69
C THR A 20 -2.16 -4.69 7.54
N LEU A 21 -3.46 -4.91 7.30
CA LEU A 21 -3.94 -5.74 6.19
C LEU A 21 -3.57 -5.14 4.84
N LEU A 22 -3.80 -3.84 4.66
CA LEU A 22 -3.44 -3.15 3.41
C LEU A 22 -1.93 -3.21 3.16
N ASN A 23 -1.12 -2.90 4.16
CA ASN A 23 0.33 -2.92 4.06
C ASN A 23 0.87 -4.31 3.68
N GLN A 24 0.34 -5.38 4.31
CA GLN A 24 0.72 -6.76 3.97
C GLN A 24 0.27 -7.13 2.56
N PHE A 25 -0.95 -6.74 2.16
CA PHE A 25 -1.48 -7.09 0.84
C PHE A 25 -0.68 -6.43 -0.28
N LEU A 26 -0.38 -5.12 -0.15
CA LEU A 26 0.44 -4.40 -1.12
C LEU A 26 1.87 -4.93 -1.17
N HIS A 27 2.44 -5.36 -0.04
CA HIS A 27 3.74 -6.04 -0.06
C HIS A 27 3.71 -7.32 -0.91
N GLU A 28 2.64 -8.11 -0.82
CA GLU A 28 2.50 -9.36 -1.56
C GLU A 28 2.22 -9.14 -3.06
N GLU A 29 1.40 -8.15 -3.41
CA GLU A 29 0.95 -7.92 -4.80
C GLU A 29 1.83 -6.93 -5.58
N GLU A 30 2.27 -5.82 -4.97
CA GLU A 30 3.07 -4.78 -5.65
C GLU A 30 4.59 -4.99 -5.43
N GLY A 31 4.97 -5.48 -4.25
CA GLY A 31 6.35 -5.71 -3.83
C GLY A 31 7.09 -4.45 -3.36
N ASP A 32 8.20 -4.65 -2.66
CA ASP A 32 9.00 -3.57 -2.05
C ASP A 32 10.24 -3.24 -2.88
N ARG A 33 10.22 -2.15 -3.63
CA ARG A 33 11.37 -1.75 -4.47
C ARG A 33 12.09 -0.50 -3.94
N THR A 34 13.25 -0.69 -3.33
CA THR A 34 14.07 0.41 -2.77
C THR A 34 14.74 1.30 -3.82
N HIS A 35 14.73 0.90 -5.09
CA HIS A 35 15.33 1.65 -6.19
C HIS A 35 14.23 2.12 -7.14
N ALA A 36 14.29 3.39 -7.55
CA ALA A 36 13.32 3.93 -8.49
C ALA A 36 13.34 3.19 -9.83
N TYR A 37 12.17 2.81 -10.31
CA TYR A 37 11.95 2.11 -11.58
C TYR A 37 10.90 2.82 -12.43
N ARG A 38 10.86 2.50 -13.73
CA ARG A 38 9.76 2.93 -14.60
C ARG A 38 8.67 1.87 -14.52
N ASP A 39 7.46 2.27 -14.13
CA ASP A 39 6.29 1.38 -14.20
C ASP A 39 5.83 1.18 -15.65
N ALA A 40 4.75 0.40 -15.84
CA ALA A 40 4.19 0.12 -17.17
C ALA A 40 3.68 1.36 -17.91
N GLY A 41 3.29 2.42 -17.18
CA GLY A 41 2.92 3.72 -17.73
C GLY A 41 4.12 4.64 -18.02
N GLY A 42 5.33 4.19 -17.70
CA GLY A 42 6.55 4.96 -17.84
C GLY A 42 6.69 6.04 -16.76
N VAL A 43 6.00 5.99 -15.63
CA VAL A 43 6.21 6.92 -14.51
C VAL A 43 7.33 6.38 -13.60
N TRP A 44 8.11 7.30 -13.03
CA TRP A 44 9.13 6.92 -12.04
C TRP A 44 8.44 6.60 -10.71
N THR A 45 8.73 5.41 -10.19
CA THR A 45 8.01 4.80 -9.07
C THR A 45 9.00 4.09 -8.13
N ILE A 46 8.72 4.05 -6.83
CA ILE A 46 9.57 3.44 -5.78
C ILE A 46 8.71 2.82 -4.66
N CYS A 47 9.31 2.00 -3.80
CA CYS A 47 8.63 1.28 -2.71
C CYS A 47 7.46 0.44 -3.25
N LYS A 48 6.27 0.50 -2.64
CA LYS A 48 5.06 -0.21 -3.08
C LYS A 48 4.21 0.56 -4.10
N GLY A 49 4.83 1.40 -4.93
CA GLY A 49 4.10 2.17 -5.95
C GLY A 49 4.10 3.70 -5.75
N LEU A 50 4.95 4.23 -4.87
CA LEU A 50 5.05 5.67 -4.65
C LEU A 50 5.61 6.39 -5.88
N THR A 51 4.85 7.34 -6.40
CA THR A 51 5.28 8.24 -7.50
C THR A 51 5.80 9.59 -6.99
N HIS A 52 5.52 9.90 -5.72
CA HIS A 52 5.97 11.11 -5.04
C HIS A 52 6.53 10.77 -3.65
N VAL A 53 7.66 11.37 -3.30
CA VAL A 53 8.31 11.26 -2.00
C VAL A 53 8.51 12.67 -1.45
N ASP A 54 8.02 12.92 -0.23
CA ASP A 54 8.07 14.23 0.44
C ASP A 54 7.57 15.39 -0.45
N GLY A 55 6.50 15.14 -1.20
CA GLY A 55 5.86 16.11 -2.09
C GLY A 55 6.57 16.35 -3.43
N LYS A 56 7.64 15.61 -3.73
CA LYS A 56 8.39 15.72 -4.99
C LYS A 56 8.22 14.46 -5.84
N PRO A 57 8.14 14.57 -7.17
CA PRO A 57 8.13 13.40 -8.04
C PRO A 57 9.37 12.54 -7.85
N VAL A 58 9.20 11.22 -7.86
CA VAL A 58 10.32 10.27 -7.90
C VAL A 58 11.10 10.47 -9.20
N ARG A 59 12.42 10.31 -9.12
CA ARG A 59 13.33 10.53 -10.26
C ARG A 59 14.28 9.36 -10.43
N LYS A 60 14.82 9.23 -11.64
CA LYS A 60 15.88 8.26 -11.96
C LYS A 60 17.00 8.33 -10.93
N GLY A 61 17.42 7.17 -10.42
CA GLY A 61 18.52 7.06 -9.47
C GLY A 61 18.16 7.36 -8.01
N MET A 62 16.89 7.67 -7.71
CA MET A 62 16.44 7.73 -6.32
C MET A 62 16.49 6.35 -5.68
N VAL A 63 17.06 6.28 -4.47
CA VAL A 63 17.18 5.07 -3.66
C VAL A 63 16.73 5.40 -2.23
N LEU A 64 15.94 4.52 -1.65
CA LEU A 64 15.47 4.61 -0.27
C LEU A 64 15.85 3.35 0.50
N THR A 65 15.99 3.46 1.81
CA THR A 65 16.13 2.29 2.68
C THR A 65 14.77 1.59 2.84
N PRO A 66 14.74 0.28 3.18
CA PRO A 66 13.48 -0.41 3.47
C PRO A 66 12.64 0.29 4.55
N VAL A 67 13.31 0.84 5.59
CA VAL A 67 12.64 1.58 6.67
C VAL A 67 12.02 2.88 6.16
N GLN A 68 12.68 3.57 5.23
CA GLN A 68 12.11 4.76 4.59
C GLN A 68 10.89 4.40 3.75
N CYS A 69 10.94 3.29 3.00
CA CYS A 69 9.79 2.80 2.26
C CYS A 69 8.60 2.48 3.18
N ASP A 70 8.79 1.66 4.21
CA ASP A 70 7.69 1.29 5.12
C ASP A 70 7.04 2.53 5.78
N ARG A 71 7.84 3.52 6.19
CA ARG A 71 7.31 4.78 6.72
C ARG A 71 6.45 5.51 5.68
N LEU A 72 6.97 5.72 4.47
CA LEU A 72 6.30 6.49 3.43
C LEU A 72 5.05 5.76 2.90
N ASP A 73 5.13 4.44 2.73
CA ASP A 73 4.01 3.60 2.31
C ASP A 73 2.89 3.68 3.34
N ARG A 74 3.19 3.51 4.63
CA ARG A 74 2.18 3.65 5.70
C ARG A 74 1.51 5.02 5.73
N GLU A 75 2.26 6.09 5.49
CA GLU A 75 1.69 7.45 5.42
C GLU A 75 0.72 7.59 4.24
N GLN A 76 0.99 6.97 3.09
CA GLN A 76 0.07 7.01 1.95
C GLN A 76 -1.12 6.08 2.14
N GLU A 77 -0.90 4.87 2.64
CA GLU A 77 -1.94 3.91 3.00
C GLU A 77 -2.93 4.52 4.02
N GLN A 78 -2.44 5.25 5.02
CA GLN A 78 -3.29 5.97 5.96
C GLN A 78 -4.16 7.04 5.28
N LYS A 79 -3.62 7.78 4.32
CA LYS A 79 -4.40 8.77 3.55
C LYS A 79 -5.47 8.10 2.70
N ALA A 80 -5.15 6.97 2.06
CA ALA A 80 -6.11 6.19 1.30
C ALA A 80 -7.25 5.70 2.20
N LEU A 81 -6.93 5.11 3.36
CA LEU A 81 -7.93 4.64 4.32
C LEU A 81 -8.79 5.78 4.87
N ALA A 82 -8.20 6.94 5.17
CA ALA A 82 -8.92 8.13 5.63
C ALA A 82 -9.87 8.69 4.55
N LEU A 83 -9.49 8.57 3.26
CA LEU A 83 -10.39 8.89 2.16
C LEU A 83 -11.58 7.93 2.12
N ILE A 84 -11.33 6.62 2.22
CA ILE A 84 -12.40 5.61 2.26
C ILE A 84 -13.38 5.90 3.41
N ASP A 85 -12.87 6.22 4.60
CA ASP A 85 -13.71 6.58 5.76
C ASP A 85 -14.56 7.83 5.53
N ARG A 86 -14.09 8.76 4.68
CA ARG A 86 -14.85 9.96 4.34
C ARG A 86 -15.95 9.66 3.32
N ILE A 87 -15.68 8.84 2.31
CA ILE A 87 -16.55 8.69 1.13
C ILE A 87 -17.51 7.51 1.26
N VAL A 88 -17.12 6.42 1.94
CA VAL A 88 -17.98 5.25 2.12
C VAL A 88 -18.88 5.48 3.33
N LYS A 89 -20.19 5.44 3.12
CA LYS A 89 -21.20 5.76 4.14
C LYS A 89 -21.79 4.54 4.85
N VAL A 90 -21.33 3.35 4.49
CA VAL A 90 -21.73 2.08 5.11
C VAL A 90 -20.60 1.54 5.96
N SER A 91 -20.93 0.79 7.01
CA SER A 91 -19.94 0.13 7.85
C SER A 91 -19.16 -0.91 7.03
N LEU A 92 -17.84 -0.86 7.13
CA LEU A 92 -16.93 -1.82 6.51
C LEU A 92 -16.15 -2.56 7.59
N THR A 93 -15.96 -3.85 7.38
CA THR A 93 -14.97 -4.62 8.16
C THR A 93 -13.54 -4.21 7.77
N PRO A 94 -12.52 -4.41 8.63
CA PRO A 94 -11.14 -4.08 8.29
C PRO A 94 -10.63 -4.69 6.97
N PRO A 95 -10.92 -5.98 6.64
CA PRO A 95 -10.53 -6.55 5.35
C PRO A 95 -11.25 -5.92 4.15
N GLN A 96 -12.53 -5.57 4.28
CA GLN A 96 -13.26 -4.88 3.21
C GLN A 96 -12.67 -3.49 2.95
N LYS A 97 -12.34 -2.75 4.01
CA LYS A 97 -11.71 -1.44 3.89
C LYS A 97 -10.33 -1.53 3.23
N ALA A 98 -9.51 -2.51 3.65
CA ALA A 98 -8.21 -2.77 3.03
C ALA A 98 -8.34 -3.15 1.55
N GLY A 99 -9.30 -4.00 1.19
CA GLY A 99 -9.54 -4.39 -0.20
C GLY A 99 -9.96 -3.21 -1.10
N ILE A 100 -10.87 -2.35 -0.61
CA ILE A 100 -11.26 -1.14 -1.35
C ILE A 100 -10.07 -0.18 -1.48
N ALA A 101 -9.33 0.04 -0.39
CA ALA A 101 -8.16 0.92 -0.42
C ALA A 101 -7.09 0.42 -1.40
N SER A 102 -6.82 -0.89 -1.44
CA SER A 102 -5.87 -1.48 -2.40
C SER A 102 -6.32 -1.31 -3.85
N PHE A 103 -7.62 -1.35 -4.13
CA PHE A 103 -8.12 -1.16 -5.49
C PHE A 103 -8.02 0.31 -5.97
N CYS A 104 -8.11 1.26 -5.03
CA CYS A 104 -8.05 2.69 -5.32
C CYS A 104 -6.63 3.29 -5.23
N ALA A 105 -5.69 2.58 -4.60
CA ALA A 105 -4.34 3.04 -4.29
C ALA A 105 -3.49 3.26 -5.55
#